data_AF-A0A534NPV8-F1
#
_entry.id   AF-A0A534NPV8-F1
#
_cell.length_a   1.000
_cell.length_b   1.000
_cell.length_c   1.000
_cell.angle_alpha   90.00
_cell.angle_beta   90.00
_cell.angle_gamma   90.00
#
_symmetry.space_group_name_H-M   'P 1'
#
loop_
_entity.id
_entity.type
_entity.pdbx_description
1 polymer ?
#
loop_
_entity_poly.entity_id
_entity_poly.type
_entity_poly.pdbx_seq_one_letter_code
_entity_poly.pdbx_strand_id
1 'polypeptide(L)'
;MGFWHRIRGHVTSWAFLVPFLAFALFPFYWAIITSFKADANLYDLRRNPFWFAKTDAVTHQPYHKDIIVPASYPAAPIHWEIKQGDHTTRSDSEANPKPIARIGDQVVYSPVDGTLSQIEVPEGSTARPVDVIGTIEVENPTVTHYKFLASTPFYRWMQVSLLTGLAVVILTVLIAVPAAYALARLKFHGNRVIGIAIFLTYLIPPTILFIPFSQFVGALHVDNTIWSLILSYPTFTIPFCTW
;
A
#
# COMPACT_ATOMS: atom_id res chain seq x y z
N MET A 1 18.88 -7.74 -50.64
CA MET A 1 17.67 -6.95 -50.28
C MET A 1 16.89 -7.48 -49.05
N GLY A 2 17.45 -8.35 -48.19
CA GLY A 2 16.69 -8.92 -47.04
C GLY A 2 16.86 -8.24 -45.67
N PHE A 3 17.91 -7.43 -45.49
CA PHE A 3 18.24 -6.82 -44.19
C PHE A 3 17.26 -5.71 -43.77
N TRP A 4 16.87 -4.86 -44.74
CA TRP A 4 16.02 -3.70 -44.50
C TRP A 4 14.55 -4.04 -44.18
N HIS A 5 14.02 -5.15 -44.69
CA HIS A 5 12.66 -5.60 -44.34
C HIS A 5 12.57 -6.16 -42.92
N ARG A 6 13.62 -6.85 -42.45
CA ARG A 6 13.68 -7.39 -41.07
C ARG A 6 13.80 -6.28 -40.04
N ILE A 7 14.62 -5.25 -40.34
CA ILE A 7 14.78 -4.08 -39.47
C ILE A 7 13.49 -3.26 -39.39
N ARG A 8 12.80 -3.02 -40.52
CA ARG A 8 11.50 -2.30 -40.52
C ARG A 8 10.47 -2.98 -39.63
N GLY A 9 10.36 -4.31 -39.67
CA GLY A 9 9.43 -5.06 -38.83
C GLY A 9 9.72 -4.93 -37.33
N HIS A 10 11.00 -4.98 -36.95
CA HIS A 10 11.38 -4.77 -35.54
C HIS A 10 11.10 -3.33 -35.10
N VAL A 11 11.49 -2.34 -35.90
CA VAL A 11 11.27 -0.92 -35.58
C VAL A 11 9.77 -0.62 -35.39
N THR A 12 8.90 -1.16 -36.24
CA THR A 12 7.45 -1.00 -36.09
C THR A 12 6.92 -1.67 -34.82
N SER A 13 7.39 -2.88 -34.48
CA SER A 13 6.94 -3.55 -33.25
C SER A 13 7.39 -2.80 -32.00
N TRP A 14 8.64 -2.32 -31.95
CA TRP A 14 9.15 -1.53 -30.83
C TRP A 14 8.43 -0.18 -30.68
N ALA A 15 7.98 0.42 -31.79
CA ALA A 15 7.23 1.67 -31.76
C ALA A 15 5.87 1.55 -31.03
N PHE A 16 5.23 0.38 -31.05
CA PHE A 16 3.98 0.13 -30.30
C PHE A 16 4.22 -0.47 -28.92
N LEU A 17 5.20 -1.38 -28.80
CA LEU A 17 5.48 -2.08 -27.55
C LEU A 17 6.03 -1.15 -26.46
N VAL A 18 6.90 -0.20 -26.81
CA VAL A 18 7.51 0.69 -25.81
C VAL A 18 6.47 1.60 -25.13
N PRO A 19 5.58 2.32 -25.85
CA PRO A 19 4.52 3.10 -25.21
C PRO A 19 3.55 2.24 -24.40
N PHE A 20 3.19 1.05 -24.92
CA PHE A 20 2.33 0.13 -24.21
C PHE A 20 2.94 -0.32 -22.87
N LEU A 21 4.22 -0.73 -22.88
CA LEU A 21 4.94 -1.13 -21.68
C LEU A 21 5.10 0.04 -20.70
N ALA A 22 5.41 1.24 -21.20
CA ALA A 22 5.52 2.43 -20.36
C ALA A 22 4.19 2.73 -19.64
N PHE A 23 3.07 2.67 -20.37
CA PHE A 23 1.73 2.84 -19.79
C PHE A 23 1.37 1.72 -18.80
N ALA A 24 1.65 0.47 -19.14
CA ALA A 24 1.36 -0.68 -18.28
C ALA A 24 2.18 -0.70 -16.99
N LEU A 25 3.44 -0.23 -17.04
CA LEU A 25 4.34 -0.18 -15.88
C LEU A 25 4.19 1.10 -15.05
N PHE A 26 3.54 2.13 -15.59
CA PHE A 26 3.34 3.41 -14.91
C PHE A 26 2.79 3.31 -13.48
N PRO A 27 1.70 2.57 -13.18
CA PRO A 27 1.18 2.48 -11.81
C PRO A 27 2.17 1.81 -10.86
N PHE A 28 2.97 0.85 -11.32
CA PHE A 28 3.98 0.18 -10.50
C PHE A 28 5.18 1.10 -10.22
N TYR A 29 5.63 1.81 -11.25
CA TYR A 29 6.65 2.85 -11.09
C TYR A 29 6.20 3.90 -10.07
N TRP A 30 4.98 4.40 -10.20
CA TRP A 30 4.42 5.38 -9.27
C TRP A 30 4.42 4.79 -7.85
N ALA A 31 3.84 3.60 -7.67
CA ALA A 31 3.77 2.94 -6.37
C ALA A 31 5.14 2.83 -5.68
N ILE A 32 6.17 2.43 -6.42
CA ILE A 32 7.55 2.34 -5.94
C ILE A 32 8.08 3.72 -5.54
N ILE A 33 7.91 4.75 -6.38
CA ILE A 33 8.38 6.10 -6.03
C ILE A 33 7.67 6.62 -4.77
N THR A 34 6.35 6.45 -4.68
CA THR A 34 5.58 6.93 -3.52
C THR A 34 5.90 6.19 -2.23
N SER A 35 6.27 4.91 -2.28
CA SER A 35 6.60 4.14 -1.07
C SER A 35 7.91 4.61 -0.42
N PHE A 36 8.77 5.32 -1.15
CA PHE A 36 9.99 5.94 -0.60
C PHE A 36 9.85 7.45 -0.36
N LYS A 37 8.69 8.06 -0.68
CA LYS A 37 8.46 9.49 -0.46
C LYS A 37 8.11 9.75 1.01
N ALA A 38 8.76 10.77 1.58
CA ALA A 38 8.38 11.30 2.88
C ALA A 38 7.04 12.04 2.81
N ASP A 39 6.30 12.08 3.94
CA ASP A 39 4.97 12.71 4.03
C ASP A 39 4.94 14.14 3.48
N ALA A 40 5.95 14.96 3.80
CA ALA A 40 6.04 16.34 3.33
C ALA A 40 6.05 16.43 1.80
N ASN A 41 6.68 15.46 1.12
CA ASN A 41 6.73 15.39 -0.35
C ASN A 41 5.41 14.88 -0.96
N LEU A 42 4.64 14.08 -0.21
CA LEU A 42 3.34 13.57 -0.68
C LEU A 42 2.29 14.68 -0.75
N TYR A 43 2.38 15.68 0.12
CA TYR A 43 1.41 16.79 0.19
C TYR A 43 1.81 18.03 -0.62
N ASP A 44 3.04 18.13 -1.13
CA ASP A 44 3.45 19.24 -2.01
C ASP A 44 3.02 18.99 -3.47
N LEU A 45 1.82 19.48 -3.81
CA LEU A 45 1.23 19.37 -5.15
C LEU A 45 1.92 20.24 -6.22
N ARG A 46 2.85 21.13 -5.84
CA ARG A 46 3.53 22.05 -6.77
C ARG A 46 4.82 21.46 -7.34
N ARG A 47 5.31 20.36 -6.76
CA ARG A 47 6.49 19.64 -7.26
C ARG A 47 6.16 18.52 -8.21
N ASN A 48 7.19 18.02 -8.89
CA ASN A 48 7.07 16.88 -9.76
C ASN A 48 6.60 15.64 -8.96
N PRO A 49 5.40 15.09 -9.24
CA PRO A 49 4.87 13.94 -8.53
C PRO A 49 5.67 12.65 -8.80
N PHE A 50 6.45 12.62 -9.88
CA PHE A 50 7.17 11.43 -10.34
C PHE A 50 8.57 11.27 -9.75
N TRP A 51 9.08 12.23 -8.97
CA TRP A 51 10.41 12.10 -8.37
C TRP A 51 10.49 12.68 -6.95
N PHE A 52 11.59 12.39 -6.26
CA PHE A 52 11.88 12.92 -4.93
C PHE A 52 12.33 14.38 -5.02
N ALA A 53 11.92 15.17 -4.03
CA ALA A 53 12.38 16.53 -3.85
C ALA A 53 12.81 16.74 -2.41
N LYS A 54 13.96 17.38 -2.24
CA LYS A 54 14.54 17.69 -0.94
C LYS A 54 14.09 19.06 -0.41
N THR A 55 13.65 19.94 -1.30
CA THR A 55 13.24 21.30 -0.96
C THR A 55 11.76 21.53 -1.26
N ASP A 56 11.17 22.51 -0.58
CA ASP A 56 9.80 22.99 -0.77
C ASP A 56 9.67 23.75 -2.10
N ALA A 57 8.52 23.66 -2.79
CA ALA A 57 8.30 24.34 -4.07
C ALA A 57 8.23 25.88 -4.00
N VAL A 58 7.83 26.43 -2.86
CA VAL A 58 7.59 27.86 -2.62
C VAL A 58 8.79 28.49 -1.97
N THR A 59 9.20 27.96 -0.82
CA THR A 59 10.26 28.58 0.00
C THR A 59 11.66 28.24 -0.50
N HIS A 60 11.80 27.22 -1.35
CA HIS A 60 13.08 26.68 -1.82
C HIS A 60 14.01 26.19 -0.69
N GLN A 61 13.53 26.15 0.54
CA GLN A 61 14.23 25.63 1.71
C GLN A 61 14.09 24.10 1.78
N PRO A 62 14.98 23.39 2.47
CA PRO A 62 14.80 21.98 2.78
C PRO A 62 13.44 21.73 3.45
N TYR A 63 12.81 20.60 3.12
CA TYR A 63 11.60 20.20 3.84
C TYR A 63 11.93 20.08 5.32
N HIS A 64 11.12 20.74 6.12
CA HIS A 64 11.28 20.71 7.56
C HIS A 64 9.93 20.46 8.22
N LYS A 65 9.99 19.90 9.41
CA LYS A 65 8.83 19.71 10.27
C LYS A 65 9.10 20.31 11.63
N ASP A 66 8.22 21.20 12.03
CA ASP A 66 8.28 21.84 13.33
C ASP A 66 7.87 20.86 14.42
N ILE A 67 8.66 20.85 15.49
CA ILE A 67 8.35 20.15 16.73
C ILE A 67 7.53 21.13 17.56
N ILE A 68 6.23 20.88 17.61
CA ILE A 68 5.27 21.72 18.32
C ILE A 68 4.91 21.04 19.64
N VAL A 69 4.94 21.79 20.74
CA VAL A 69 4.47 21.31 22.04
C VAL A 69 2.97 21.07 21.99
N PRO A 70 2.47 19.86 22.33
CA PRO A 70 1.03 19.61 22.36
C PRO A 70 0.32 20.58 23.30
N ALA A 71 -0.87 21.05 22.91
CA ALA A 71 -1.66 21.99 23.71
C ALA A 71 -2.05 21.45 25.10
N SER A 72 -2.01 20.12 25.28
CA SER A 72 -2.27 19.44 26.56
C SER A 72 -1.12 19.53 27.56
N TYR A 73 0.08 19.92 27.12
CA TYR A 73 1.27 19.91 27.98
C TYR A 73 1.31 21.20 28.83
N PRO A 74 1.57 21.11 30.14
CA PRO A 74 1.76 22.29 30.97
C PRO A 74 3.07 23.00 30.59
N ALA A 75 3.15 24.30 30.86
CA ALA A 75 4.39 25.03 30.70
C ALA A 75 5.44 24.51 31.71
N ALA A 76 6.55 23.99 31.20
CA ALA A 76 7.59 23.36 32.01
C ALA A 76 8.97 23.53 31.34
N PRO A 77 10.08 23.41 32.10
CA PRO A 77 11.41 23.45 31.51
C PRO A 77 11.60 22.28 30.53
N ILE A 78 12.19 22.59 29.37
CA ILE A 78 12.55 21.58 28.37
C ILE A 78 13.91 20.96 28.68
N HIS A 79 13.98 19.66 28.48
CA HIS A 79 15.21 18.87 28.53
C HIS A 79 15.40 18.09 27.23
N TRP A 80 16.38 18.48 26.42
CA TRP A 80 16.71 17.83 25.17
C TRP A 80 17.52 16.54 25.43
N GLU A 81 17.06 15.43 24.85
CA GLU A 81 17.81 14.16 24.87
C GLU A 81 18.77 14.03 23.68
N ILE A 82 18.55 14.82 22.63
CA ILE A 82 19.33 14.85 21.39
C ILE A 82 19.96 16.23 21.18
N LYS A 83 21.01 16.28 20.36
CA LYS A 83 21.69 17.52 19.97
C LYS A 83 21.32 17.93 18.54
N GLN A 84 21.50 19.20 18.23
CA GLN A 84 21.40 19.69 16.86
C GLN A 84 22.38 18.92 15.96
N GLY A 85 21.89 18.41 14.84
CA GLY A 85 22.61 17.52 13.93
C GLY A 85 22.41 16.02 14.20
N ASP A 86 21.79 15.62 15.32
CA ASP A 86 21.47 14.22 15.56
C ASP A 86 20.31 13.75 14.68
N HIS A 87 20.41 12.50 14.22
CA HIS A 87 19.37 11.85 13.44
C HIS A 87 18.21 11.38 14.34
N THR A 88 17.00 11.60 13.88
CA THR A 88 15.77 11.18 14.54
C THR A 88 14.98 10.23 13.66
N THR A 89 14.34 9.25 14.28
CA THR A 89 13.39 8.35 13.62
C THR A 89 11.98 8.68 14.11
N ARG A 90 11.01 8.63 13.21
CA ARG A 90 9.60 8.81 13.46
C ARG A 90 9.09 7.79 14.48
N SER A 91 8.35 8.29 15.47
CA SER A 91 7.90 7.52 16.63
C SER A 91 7.06 6.28 16.32
N ASP A 92 6.24 6.30 15.27
CA ASP A 92 5.33 5.20 14.94
C ASP A 92 6.01 4.07 14.16
N SER A 93 7.18 4.35 13.59
CA SER A 93 7.95 3.41 12.78
C SER A 93 8.86 2.50 13.60
N GLU A 94 9.03 2.79 14.89
CA GLU A 94 9.86 2.01 15.82
C GLU A 94 9.02 1.42 16.96
N ALA A 95 9.32 0.18 17.37
CA ALA A 95 8.65 -0.46 18.50
C ALA A 95 8.98 0.17 19.86
N ASN A 96 10.17 0.80 19.97
CA ASN A 96 10.61 1.54 21.16
C ASN A 96 11.21 2.87 20.73
N PRO A 97 10.38 3.91 20.50
CA PRO A 97 10.83 5.17 19.94
C PRO A 97 11.74 5.92 20.92
N LYS A 98 12.86 6.44 20.42
CA LYS A 98 13.75 7.28 21.22
C LYS A 98 13.12 8.66 21.46
N PRO A 99 13.11 9.16 22.71
CA PRO A 99 12.66 10.52 22.96
C PRO A 99 13.60 11.53 22.32
N ILE A 100 13.05 12.67 21.91
CA ILE A 100 13.86 13.80 21.42
C ILE A 100 14.01 14.88 22.51
N ALA A 101 12.98 15.06 23.33
CA ALA A 101 12.97 16.00 24.44
C ALA A 101 11.97 15.58 25.51
N ARG A 102 12.12 16.14 26.71
CA ARG A 102 11.16 16.05 27.81
C ARG A 102 10.72 17.44 28.22
N ILE A 103 9.44 17.57 28.55
CA ILE A 103 8.82 18.81 29.03
C ILE A 103 8.18 18.49 30.36
N GLY A 104 8.89 18.80 31.46
CA GLY A 104 8.55 18.26 32.78
C GLY A 104 8.50 16.72 32.78
N ASP A 105 7.36 16.14 33.14
CA ASP A 105 7.15 14.68 33.13
C ASP A 105 6.70 14.12 31.76
N GLN A 106 6.46 14.99 30.77
CA GLN A 106 5.98 14.57 29.46
C GLN A 106 7.13 14.34 28.48
N VAL A 107 6.96 13.38 27.60
CA VAL A 107 7.99 12.96 26.63
C VAL A 107 7.57 13.36 25.22
N VAL A 108 8.48 14.03 24.51
CA VAL A 108 8.30 14.44 23.12
C VAL A 108 9.06 13.49 22.21
N TYR A 109 8.41 13.01 21.16
CA TYR A 109 8.99 12.11 20.16
C TYR A 109 9.06 12.78 18.79
N SER A 110 9.93 12.26 17.93
CA SER A 110 10.07 12.78 16.58
C SER A 110 8.84 12.46 15.71
N PRO A 111 8.27 13.45 15.01
CA PRO A 111 7.13 13.25 14.12
C PRO A 111 7.51 12.81 12.69
N VAL A 112 8.80 12.76 12.35
CA VAL A 112 9.35 12.38 11.03
C VAL A 112 10.75 11.75 11.16
N ASP A 113 11.16 11.01 10.13
CA ASP A 113 12.57 10.61 9.95
C ASP A 113 13.35 11.82 9.43
N GLY A 114 14.47 12.16 10.05
CA GLY A 114 15.21 13.36 9.70
C GLY A 114 16.40 13.67 10.60
N THR A 115 16.84 14.92 10.53
CA THR A 115 17.92 15.45 11.37
C THR A 115 17.44 16.71 12.08
N LEU A 116 17.70 16.82 13.38
CA LEU A 116 17.37 18.05 14.13
C LEU A 116 18.21 19.21 13.58
N SER A 117 17.58 20.14 12.84
CA SER A 117 18.26 21.20 12.11
C SER A 117 18.38 22.47 12.93
N GLN A 118 17.38 22.81 13.74
CA GLN A 118 17.34 24.01 14.56
C GLN A 118 16.68 23.73 15.92
N ILE A 119 17.16 24.44 16.95
CA ILE A 119 16.57 24.46 18.29
C ILE A 119 16.09 25.89 18.56
N GLU A 120 14.78 26.12 18.61
CA GLU A 120 14.19 27.43 18.93
C GLU A 120 14.17 27.69 20.43
N VAL A 121 13.97 26.64 21.23
CA VAL A 121 13.81 26.74 22.69
C VAL A 121 15.01 26.06 23.37
N PRO A 122 15.96 26.85 23.93
CA PRO A 122 17.18 26.32 24.53
C PRO A 122 16.93 25.42 25.76
N GLU A 123 17.89 24.57 26.07
CA GLU A 123 17.88 23.70 27.26
C GLU A 123 17.55 24.46 28.55
N GLY A 124 16.63 23.92 29.34
CA GLY A 124 16.21 24.49 30.63
C GLY A 124 15.27 25.70 30.54
N SER A 125 15.00 26.22 29.34
CA SER A 125 13.99 27.27 29.16
C SER A 125 12.56 26.70 29.23
N THR A 126 11.59 27.53 29.60
CA THR A 126 10.20 27.09 29.76
C THR A 126 9.49 27.00 28.41
N ALA A 127 9.23 25.79 27.95
CA ALA A 127 8.41 25.53 26.77
C ALA A 127 6.93 25.68 27.11
N ARG A 128 6.17 26.44 26.31
CA ARG A 128 4.72 26.62 26.51
C ARG A 128 3.93 25.75 25.53
N PRO A 129 2.69 25.38 25.86
CA PRO A 129 1.83 24.68 24.91
C PRO A 129 1.69 25.45 23.59
N VAL A 130 1.77 24.73 22.46
CA VAL A 130 1.73 25.24 21.09
C VAL A 130 3.01 25.97 20.63
N ASP A 131 4.01 26.15 21.50
CA ASP A 131 5.30 26.69 21.07
C ASP A 131 6.01 25.72 20.11
N VAL A 132 6.70 26.28 19.12
CA VAL A 132 7.67 25.55 18.30
C VAL A 132 8.98 25.50 19.09
N ILE A 133 9.44 24.29 19.42
CA ILE A 133 10.64 24.08 20.25
C ILE A 133 11.89 23.74 19.45
N GLY A 134 11.71 23.06 18.31
CA GLY A 134 12.77 22.61 17.41
C GLY A 134 12.23 22.44 16.00
N THR A 135 13.11 22.40 15.02
CA THR A 135 12.77 22.06 13.63
C THR A 135 13.62 20.88 13.15
N ILE A 136 12.99 19.90 12.50
CA ILE A 136 13.66 18.72 11.94
C ILE A 136 13.66 18.82 10.41
N GLU A 137 14.83 18.71 9.77
CA GLU A 137 14.93 18.54 8.33
C GLU A 137 14.52 17.12 7.95
N VAL A 138 13.54 17.00 7.05
CA VAL A 138 12.92 15.72 6.67
C VAL A 138 13.82 14.97 5.69
N GLU A 139 14.12 13.71 6.01
CA GLU A 139 14.91 12.85 5.13
C GLU A 139 14.11 12.38 3.89
N ASN A 140 14.72 12.43 2.71
CA ASN A 140 14.10 12.00 1.46
C ASN A 140 15.16 11.49 0.45
N PRO A 141 15.09 10.23 -0.05
CA PRO A 141 14.06 9.20 0.16
C PRO A 141 14.06 8.59 1.57
N THR A 142 12.92 8.03 2.00
CA THR A 142 12.76 7.40 3.31
C THR A 142 12.30 5.94 3.23
N VAL A 143 12.61 5.16 4.28
CA VAL A 143 12.17 3.78 4.48
C VAL A 143 11.15 3.61 5.62
N THR A 144 10.67 4.72 6.20
CA THR A 144 9.75 4.74 7.35
C THR A 144 8.53 3.84 7.15
N HIS A 145 7.91 3.91 5.98
CA HIS A 145 6.68 3.17 5.66
C HIS A 145 6.87 1.65 5.74
N TYR A 146 8.06 1.15 5.40
CA TYR A 146 8.39 -0.27 5.49
C TYR A 146 8.64 -0.72 6.93
N LYS A 147 9.31 0.12 7.74
CA LYS A 147 9.49 -0.14 9.17
C LYS A 147 8.14 -0.15 9.89
N PHE A 148 7.27 0.81 9.57
CA PHE A 148 5.90 0.86 10.08
C PHE A 148 5.09 -0.38 9.70
N LEU A 149 5.28 -0.95 8.50
CA LEU A 149 4.62 -2.19 8.11
C LEU A 149 4.85 -3.33 9.12
N ALA A 150 6.05 -3.39 9.74
CA ALA A 150 6.39 -4.40 10.72
C ALA A 150 5.66 -4.24 12.06
N SER A 151 5.16 -3.04 12.40
CA SER A 151 4.35 -2.81 13.61
C SER A 151 2.86 -3.11 13.41
N THR A 152 2.43 -3.34 12.16
CA THR A 152 1.05 -3.70 11.81
C THR A 152 0.86 -5.22 11.68
N PRO A 153 -0.38 -5.74 11.76
CA PRO A 153 -0.67 -7.16 11.51
C PRO A 153 -0.56 -7.55 10.01
N PHE A 154 0.18 -6.79 9.20
CA PHE A 154 0.37 -7.01 7.77
C PHE A 154 0.80 -8.44 7.43
N TYR A 155 1.75 -9.01 8.20
CA TYR A 155 2.20 -10.38 7.98
C TYR A 155 1.06 -11.40 8.11
N ARG A 156 0.17 -11.22 9.08
CA ARG A 156 -1.02 -12.07 9.26
C ARG A 156 -1.98 -11.92 8.09
N TRP A 157 -2.24 -10.69 7.62
CA TRP A 157 -3.10 -10.47 6.47
C TRP A 157 -2.54 -11.13 5.20
N MET A 158 -1.24 -11.02 4.97
CA MET A 158 -0.56 -11.67 3.86
C MET A 158 -0.69 -13.20 3.94
N GLN A 159 -0.52 -13.80 5.12
CA GLN A 159 -0.72 -15.24 5.33
C GLN A 159 -2.16 -15.68 5.04
N VAL A 160 -3.16 -14.94 5.54
CA VAL A 160 -4.57 -15.24 5.31
C VAL A 160 -4.92 -15.14 3.82
N SER A 161 -4.46 -14.09 3.14
CA SER A 161 -4.68 -13.94 1.69
C SER A 161 -4.00 -15.04 0.88
N LEU A 162 -2.75 -15.38 1.21
CA LEU A 162 -2.02 -16.45 0.54
C LEU A 162 -2.70 -17.80 0.71
N LEU A 163 -3.04 -18.17 1.95
CA LEU A 163 -3.70 -19.44 2.27
C LEU A 163 -5.07 -19.53 1.58
N THR A 164 -5.86 -18.47 1.64
CA THR A 164 -7.17 -18.40 0.99
C THR A 164 -7.03 -18.55 -0.52
N GLY A 165 -6.13 -17.81 -1.16
CA GLY A 165 -5.90 -17.88 -2.60
C GLY A 165 -5.48 -19.28 -3.04
N LEU A 166 -4.55 -19.91 -2.33
CA LEU A 166 -4.06 -21.25 -2.65
C LEU A 166 -5.15 -22.31 -2.51
N ALA A 167 -5.95 -22.25 -1.44
CA ALA A 167 -7.09 -23.13 -1.24
C ALA A 167 -8.14 -22.99 -2.35
N VAL A 168 -8.46 -21.74 -2.74
CA VAL A 168 -9.40 -21.47 -3.84
C VAL A 168 -8.86 -21.97 -5.17
N VAL A 169 -7.58 -21.79 -5.47
CA VAL A 169 -6.96 -22.31 -6.71
C VAL A 169 -7.09 -23.82 -6.76
N ILE A 170 -6.73 -24.54 -5.69
CA ILE A 170 -6.82 -26.00 -5.64
C ILE A 170 -8.27 -26.45 -5.86
N LEU A 171 -9.21 -25.89 -5.11
CA LEU A 171 -10.63 -26.26 -5.20
C LEU A 171 -11.22 -25.95 -6.59
N THR A 172 -10.87 -24.79 -7.15
CA THR A 172 -11.32 -24.38 -8.49
C THR A 172 -10.80 -25.35 -9.54
N VAL A 173 -9.51 -25.68 -9.54
CA VAL A 173 -8.91 -26.60 -10.52
C VAL A 173 -9.52 -28.00 -10.41
N LEU A 174 -9.68 -28.51 -9.17
CA LEU A 174 -10.25 -29.83 -8.92
C LEU A 174 -11.66 -30.00 -9.50
N ILE A 175 -12.47 -28.94 -9.49
CA ILE A 175 -13.85 -28.96 -9.99
C ILE A 175 -13.94 -28.55 -11.46
N ALA A 176 -13.28 -27.46 -11.83
CA ALA A 176 -13.38 -26.86 -13.17
C ALA A 176 -12.70 -27.72 -14.24
N VAL A 177 -11.56 -28.36 -13.95
CA VAL A 177 -10.84 -29.15 -14.98
C VAL A 177 -11.65 -30.35 -15.48
N PRO A 178 -12.24 -31.21 -14.61
CA PRO A 178 -13.11 -32.28 -15.08
C PRO A 178 -14.35 -31.77 -15.81
N ALA A 179 -14.97 -30.68 -15.33
CA ALA A 179 -16.14 -30.08 -15.96
C ALA A 179 -15.83 -29.53 -17.36
N ALA A 180 -14.74 -28.79 -17.49
CA ALA A 180 -14.26 -28.27 -18.77
C ALA A 180 -13.90 -29.40 -19.74
N TYR A 181 -13.24 -30.45 -19.24
CA TYR A 181 -12.92 -31.63 -20.06
C TYR A 181 -14.19 -32.32 -20.57
N ALA A 182 -15.19 -32.50 -19.71
CA ALA A 182 -16.47 -33.07 -20.10
C ALA A 182 -17.15 -32.25 -21.20
N LEU A 183 -17.23 -30.92 -21.03
CA LEU A 183 -17.86 -30.03 -22.02
C LEU A 183 -17.10 -29.97 -23.34
N ALA A 184 -15.76 -29.96 -23.30
CA ALA A 184 -14.92 -29.81 -24.48
C ALA A 184 -14.71 -31.11 -25.27
N ARG A 185 -14.73 -32.28 -24.60
CA ARG A 185 -14.35 -33.56 -25.22
C ARG A 185 -15.46 -34.59 -25.24
N LEU A 186 -16.38 -34.60 -24.28
CA LEU A 186 -17.45 -35.61 -24.24
C LEU A 186 -18.65 -35.14 -25.06
N LYS A 187 -19.14 -36.00 -25.96
CA LYS A 187 -20.33 -35.75 -26.76
C LYS A 187 -21.55 -36.34 -26.04
N PHE A 188 -22.15 -35.58 -25.14
CA PHE A 188 -23.36 -35.96 -24.42
C PHE A 188 -24.52 -34.99 -24.70
N HIS A 189 -25.75 -35.46 -24.52
CA HIS A 189 -26.95 -34.67 -24.74
C HIS A 189 -26.97 -33.46 -23.79
N GLY A 190 -27.14 -32.25 -24.35
CA GLY A 190 -27.22 -31.01 -23.60
C GLY A 190 -25.89 -30.27 -23.36
N ASN A 191 -24.76 -30.77 -23.87
CA ASN A 191 -23.45 -30.14 -23.66
C ASN A 191 -23.40 -28.64 -24.03
N ARG A 192 -24.01 -28.26 -25.17
CA ARG A 192 -24.08 -26.86 -25.64
C ARG A 192 -24.94 -26.00 -24.73
N VAL A 193 -26.06 -26.54 -24.22
CA VAL A 193 -26.97 -25.80 -23.35
C VAL A 193 -26.34 -25.55 -22.00
N ILE A 194 -25.71 -26.57 -21.40
CA ILE A 194 -25.00 -26.46 -20.12
C ILE A 194 -23.86 -25.45 -20.23
N GLY A 195 -23.08 -25.53 -21.30
CA GLY A 195 -22.01 -24.59 -21.56
C GLY A 195 -22.50 -23.13 -21.67
N ILE A 196 -23.56 -22.90 -22.47
CA ILE A 196 -24.19 -21.56 -22.56
C ILE A 196 -24.74 -21.12 -21.20
N ALA A 197 -25.33 -22.01 -20.40
CA ALA A 197 -25.83 -21.68 -19.07
C ALA A 197 -24.71 -21.24 -18.13
N ILE A 198 -23.56 -21.93 -18.14
CA ILE A 198 -22.37 -21.52 -17.39
C ILE A 198 -21.90 -20.13 -17.86
N PHE A 199 -21.80 -19.91 -19.17
CA PHE A 199 -21.46 -18.60 -19.73
C PHE A 199 -22.40 -17.47 -19.26
N LEU A 200 -23.71 -17.72 -19.22
CA LEU A 200 -24.69 -16.74 -18.78
C LEU A 200 -24.51 -16.33 -17.31
N THR A 201 -23.96 -17.20 -16.45
CA THR A 201 -23.67 -16.84 -15.05
C THR A 201 -22.62 -15.73 -14.93
N TYR A 202 -21.71 -15.58 -15.90
CA TYR A 202 -20.74 -14.47 -15.92
C TYR A 202 -21.33 -13.12 -16.22
N LEU A 203 -22.46 -13.10 -16.93
CA LEU A 203 -23.09 -11.84 -17.29
C LEU A 203 -23.70 -11.17 -16.06
N ILE A 204 -23.88 -11.93 -14.97
CA ILE A 204 -24.33 -11.41 -13.68
C ILE A 204 -23.13 -10.72 -13.00
N PRO A 205 -23.22 -9.41 -12.73
CA PRO A 205 -22.19 -8.71 -11.97
C PRO A 205 -22.06 -9.33 -10.57
N PRO A 206 -20.86 -9.78 -10.15
CA PRO A 206 -20.65 -10.38 -8.84
C PRO A 206 -21.12 -9.53 -7.66
N THR A 207 -21.11 -8.21 -7.84
CA THR A 207 -21.56 -7.22 -6.84
C THR A 207 -23.04 -7.36 -6.49
N ILE A 208 -23.91 -7.78 -7.41
CA ILE A 208 -25.35 -7.96 -7.15
C ILE A 208 -25.59 -9.19 -6.26
N LEU A 209 -24.70 -10.18 -6.35
CA LEU A 209 -24.77 -11.40 -5.54
C LEU A 209 -24.24 -11.22 -4.12
N PHE A 210 -23.67 -10.05 -3.78
CA PHE A 210 -23.06 -9.82 -2.47
C PHE A 210 -24.07 -9.95 -1.31
N ILE A 211 -25.21 -9.28 -1.40
CA ILE A 211 -26.26 -9.30 -0.36
C ILE A 211 -26.84 -10.71 -0.13
N PRO A 212 -27.32 -11.43 -1.17
CA PRO A 212 -27.86 -12.77 -0.95
C PRO A 212 -26.77 -13.74 -0.46
N PHE A 213 -25.53 -13.59 -0.91
CA PHE A 213 -24.43 -14.44 -0.45
C PHE A 213 -24.04 -14.16 1.01
N SER A 214 -24.07 -12.90 1.46
CA SER A 214 -23.81 -12.59 2.87
C SER A 214 -24.85 -13.19 3.81
N GLN A 215 -26.12 -13.25 3.38
CA GLN A 215 -27.18 -13.92 4.13
C GLN A 215 -26.94 -15.43 4.22
N PHE A 216 -26.49 -16.06 3.12
CA PHE A 216 -26.15 -17.48 3.09
C PHE A 216 -24.97 -17.82 4.01
N VAL A 217 -23.90 -17.04 3.98
CA VAL A 217 -22.73 -17.21 4.87
C VAL A 217 -23.11 -17.02 6.33
N GLY A 218 -23.92 -16.01 6.64
CA GLY A 218 -24.43 -15.76 7.99
C GLY A 218 -25.31 -16.91 8.49
N ALA A 219 -26.16 -17.49 7.64
CA ALA A 219 -26.97 -18.66 7.99
C ALA A 219 -26.11 -19.88 8.36
N LEU A 220 -24.95 -20.03 7.72
CA LEU A 220 -23.96 -21.07 8.03
C LEU A 220 -23.10 -20.76 9.26
N HIS A 221 -23.23 -19.57 9.87
CA HIS A 221 -22.43 -19.10 11.01
C HIS A 221 -20.92 -19.17 10.77
N VAL A 222 -20.50 -19.00 9.52
CA VAL A 222 -19.08 -18.95 9.11
C VAL A 222 -18.66 -17.54 8.71
N ASP A 223 -19.48 -16.55 9.05
CA ASP A 223 -19.17 -15.14 8.89
C ASP A 223 -17.89 -14.75 9.63
N ASN A 224 -17.15 -13.79 9.05
CA ASN A 224 -15.86 -13.32 9.59
C ASN A 224 -14.79 -14.41 9.76
N THR A 225 -14.85 -15.49 8.98
CA THR A 225 -13.82 -16.55 8.97
C THR A 225 -13.21 -16.75 7.59
N ILE A 226 -12.04 -17.40 7.52
CA ILE A 226 -11.40 -17.81 6.26
C ILE A 226 -12.32 -18.74 5.45
N TRP A 227 -13.15 -19.55 6.13
CA TRP A 227 -14.10 -20.46 5.48
C TRP A 227 -15.14 -19.72 4.64
N SER A 228 -15.57 -18.54 5.06
CA SER A 228 -16.45 -17.70 4.23
C SER A 228 -15.80 -17.43 2.87
N LEU A 229 -14.52 -17.07 2.84
CA LEU A 229 -13.80 -16.75 1.62
C LEU A 229 -13.58 -17.99 0.74
N ILE A 230 -13.15 -19.11 1.35
CA ILE A 230 -12.93 -20.38 0.65
C ILE A 230 -14.23 -20.93 0.06
N LEU A 231 -15.38 -20.68 0.68
CA LEU A 231 -16.69 -21.06 0.16
C LEU A 231 -17.18 -20.11 -0.93
N SER A 232 -16.97 -18.81 -0.77
CA SER A 232 -17.50 -17.77 -1.67
C SER A 232 -16.78 -17.71 -3.00
N TYR A 233 -15.44 -17.67 -2.98
CA TYR A 233 -14.67 -17.38 -4.19
C TYR A 233 -14.82 -18.43 -5.29
N PRO A 234 -14.86 -19.75 -5.00
CA PRO A 234 -15.11 -20.78 -6.01
C PRO A 234 -16.44 -20.62 -6.75
N THR A 235 -17.47 -20.05 -6.13
CA THR A 235 -18.77 -19.79 -6.80
C THR A 235 -18.60 -18.90 -8.04
N PHE A 236 -17.58 -18.04 -8.06
CA PHE A 236 -17.25 -17.20 -9.21
C PHE A 236 -16.15 -17.80 -10.08
N THR A 237 -15.10 -18.36 -9.48
CA THR A 237 -13.94 -18.86 -10.22
C THR A 237 -14.20 -20.20 -10.91
N ILE A 238 -15.06 -21.07 -10.36
CA ILE A 238 -15.39 -22.37 -10.98
C ILE A 238 -16.11 -22.19 -12.30
N PRO A 239 -17.21 -21.40 -12.39
CA PRO A 239 -17.74 -21.03 -13.70
C PRO A 239 -16.60 -20.54 -14.57
N PHE A 240 -15.81 -19.55 -14.10
CA PHE A 240 -14.78 -18.80 -14.86
C PHE A 240 -13.78 -19.71 -15.57
N CYS A 241 -13.31 -20.72 -14.85
CA CYS A 241 -12.32 -21.67 -15.37
C CYS A 241 -12.93 -22.82 -16.18
N THR A 242 -14.25 -23.03 -16.15
CA THR A 242 -14.93 -24.18 -16.78
C THR A 242 -15.32 -23.93 -18.24
N TRP A 243 -15.68 -22.69 -18.59
CA TRP A 243 -16.13 -22.30 -19.94
C TRP A 243 -15.02 -21.63 -20.74
#